data_AF-A0A7K3YXD9-F1
#
_entry.id   AF-A0A7K3YXD9-F1
#
_cell.length_a   1.000
_cell.length_b   1.000
_cell.length_c   1.000
_cell.angle_alpha   90.00
_cell.angle_beta   90.00
_cell.angle_gamma   90.00
#
_symmetry.space_group_name_H-M   'P 1'
#
loop_
_entity.id
_entity.type
_entity.pdbx_description
1 polymer ?
#
loop_
_entity_poly.entity_id
_entity_poly.type
_entity_poly.pdbx_seq_one_letter_code
_entity_poly.pdbx_strand_id
1 'polypeptide(L)' 'YYEVILVDGHHPSIRADKNLAWLADPVHRGRAERGKTSAGLKGRGMLYRGKGTEKTRPSIRSHANQGK' A
#
# COMPACT_ATOMS: atom_id res chain seq x y z
N TYR A 1 -12.70 14.96 9.92
CA TYR A 1 -11.72 14.26 10.78
C TYR A 1 -11.62 12.80 10.36
N TYR A 2 -10.48 12.16 10.62
CA TYR A 2 -10.26 10.74 10.32
C TYR A 2 -9.52 10.09 11.49
N GLU A 3 -9.82 8.83 11.76
CA GLU A 3 -9.01 7.98 12.64
C GLU A 3 -8.01 7.19 11.80
N VAL A 4 -6.78 7.06 12.29
CA VAL A 4 -5.69 6.36 11.60
C VAL A 4 -5.09 5.34 12.55
N ILE A 5 -4.98 4.09 12.09
CA ILE A 5 -4.38 3.00 12.83
C ILE A 5 -2.90 2.90 12.43
N LEU A 6 -2.00 3.04 13.42
CA LEU A 6 -0.56 2.81 13.26
C LEU A 6 -0.12 1.60 14.09
N VAL A 7 0.98 0.98 13.68
CA VAL A 7 1.55 -0.19 14.35
C VAL A 7 3.07 -0.03 14.41
N ASP A 8 3.65 -0.33 15.57
CA ASP A 8 5.11 -0.33 15.77
C ASP A 8 5.73 -1.68 15.39
N GLY A 9 6.47 -1.72 14.28
CA GLY A 9 7.19 -2.91 13.81
C GLY A 9 8.46 -3.27 14.61
N HIS A 10 8.93 -2.39 15.50
CA HIS A 10 10.08 -2.69 16.37
C HIS A 10 9.68 -3.44 17.65
N HIS A 11 8.40 -3.41 18.00
CA HIS A 11 7.90 -4.06 19.20
C HIS A 11 7.95 -5.59 19.10
N PRO A 12 8.49 -6.32 20.11
CA PRO A 12 8.61 -7.78 20.06
C PRO A 12 7.27 -8.52 19.87
N SER A 13 6.18 -8.03 20.45
CA SER A 13 4.86 -8.65 20.29
C SER A 13 4.38 -8.63 18.84
N ILE A 14 4.64 -7.54 18.10
CA ILE A 14 4.26 -7.43 16.68
C ILE A 14 5.11 -8.36 15.83
N ARG A 15 6.41 -8.48 16.14
CA ARG A 15 7.32 -9.40 15.43
C ARG A 15 7.00 -10.88 15.69
N ALA A 16 6.46 -11.21 16.85
CA ALA A 16 6.04 -12.56 17.19
C ALA A 16 4.64 -12.92 16.62
N ASP A 17 3.83 -11.91 16.29
CA ASP A 17 2.46 -12.09 15.80
C ASP A 17 2.45 -12.56 14.33
N LYS A 18 1.85 -13.72 14.06
CA LYS A 18 1.79 -14.33 12.72
C LYS A 18 1.01 -13.49 11.69
N ASN A 19 0.10 -12.64 12.13
CA ASN A 19 -0.74 -11.80 11.28
C ASN A 19 -0.13 -10.42 11.01
N LEU A 20 0.66 -9.89 11.94
CA LEU A 20 1.20 -8.52 11.87
C LEU A 20 2.71 -8.44 11.61
N ALA A 21 3.46 -9.53 11.82
CA ALA A 21 4.91 -9.53 11.70
C ALA A 21 5.43 -9.09 10.32
N TRP A 22 4.64 -9.28 9.24
CA TRP A 22 5.01 -8.80 7.91
C TRP A 22 5.28 -7.28 7.87
N LEU A 23 4.63 -6.50 8.74
CA LEU A 23 4.80 -5.04 8.75
C LEU A 23 6.20 -4.62 9.24
N ALA A 24 6.88 -5.49 9.99
CA ALA A 24 8.23 -5.25 10.51
C ALA A 24 9.32 -5.29 9.43
N ASP A 25 9.06 -5.89 8.26
CA ASP A 25 10.08 -5.99 7.22
C ASP A 25 10.40 -4.62 6.60
N PRO A 26 11.68 -4.33 6.30
CA PRO A 26 12.12 -3.04 5.75
C PRO A 26 11.40 -2.61 4.46
N VAL A 27 10.93 -3.58 3.66
CA VAL A 27 10.19 -3.34 2.40
C VAL A 27 8.86 -2.59 2.61
N HIS A 28 8.31 -2.63 3.83
CA HIS A 28 7.08 -1.96 4.23
C HIS A 28 7.30 -0.56 4.82
N ARG A 29 8.54 -0.11 5.00
CA ARG A 29 8.83 1.29 5.36
C ARG A 29 8.21 2.27 4.35
N GLY A 30 7.61 3.36 4.83
CA GLY A 30 7.01 4.37 3.97
C GLY A 30 5.83 3.85 3.13
N ARG A 31 5.00 2.96 3.68
CA ARG A 31 3.88 2.31 2.96
C ARG A 31 2.77 3.31 2.60
N ALA A 32 2.49 4.27 3.48
CA ALA A 32 1.43 5.25 3.29
C ALA A 32 1.79 6.24 2.18
N GLU A 33 3.02 6.75 2.23
CA GLU A 33 3.60 7.74 1.31
C GLU A 33 3.73 7.17 -0.11
N ARG A 34 4.00 5.87 -0.24
CA ARG A 34 4.06 5.17 -1.54
C ARG A 34 2.69 4.72 -2.06
N GLY A 35 1.59 5.07 -1.38
CA GLY A 35 0.24 4.73 -1.81
C GLY A 35 -0.05 3.23 -1.82
N LYS A 36 0.46 2.49 -0.83
CA LYS A 36 0.20 1.05 -0.65
C LYS A 36 -0.94 0.76 0.36
N THR A 37 -1.50 1.80 1.01
CA THR A 37 -2.71 1.69 1.84
C THR A 37 -3.95 1.47 0.98
N SER A 38 -5.08 1.06 1.59
CA SER A 38 -6.36 0.92 0.88
C SER A 38 -6.76 2.22 0.17
N ALA A 39 -6.68 3.35 0.87
CA ALA A 39 -6.92 4.68 0.30
C ALA A 39 -5.94 5.02 -0.84
N GLY A 40 -4.65 4.71 -0.68
CA GLY A 40 -3.64 4.94 -1.71
C GLY A 40 -3.87 4.09 -2.97
N LEU A 41 -4.24 2.82 -2.81
CA LEU A 41 -4.59 1.94 -3.94
C LEU A 41 -5.83 2.41 -4.67
N LYS A 42 -6.84 2.92 -3.94
CA LYS A 42 -8.04 3.57 -4.51
C LYS A 42 -7.68 4.80 -5.31
N GLY A 43 -6.89 5.72 -4.74
CA GLY A 43 -6.46 6.94 -5.42
C GLY A 43 -5.62 6.68 -6.67
N ARG A 44 -4.93 5.54 -6.74
CA ARG A 44 -4.15 5.12 -7.91
C ARG A 44 -4.95 4.37 -8.98
N GLY A 45 -6.27 4.18 -8.79
CA GLY A 45 -7.10 3.44 -9.74
C GLY A 45 -6.77 1.94 -9.83
N MET A 46 -6.34 1.34 -8.71
CA MET A 46 -5.85 -0.06 -8.67
C MET A 46 -6.69 -1.02 -7.81
N LEU A 47 -7.89 -0.60 -7.37
CA LEU A 47 -8.77 -1.46 -6.56
C LEU A 47 -9.27 -2.67 -7.34
N TYR A 48 -9.55 -2.50 -8.63
CA TYR A 48 -10.11 -3.53 -9.49
C TYR A 48 -9.07 -4.02 -10.52
N ARG A 49 -9.46 -5.04 -11.28
CA ARG A 49 -8.68 -5.57 -12.41
C ARG A 49 -9.59 -5.68 -13.64
N GLY A 50 -9.02 -5.53 -14.82
CA GLY A 50 -9.73 -5.64 -16.10
C GLY A 50 -9.74 -4.32 -16.86
N LYS A 51 -10.79 -4.13 -17.67
CA LYS A 51 -10.94 -2.96 -18.54
C LYS A 51 -10.90 -1.67 -17.73
N GLY A 52 -10.10 -0.70 -18.14
CA GLY A 52 -9.87 0.57 -17.45
C GLY A 52 -8.70 0.57 -16.46
N THR A 53 -8.01 -0.55 -16.26
CA THR A 53 -6.81 -0.64 -15.39
C THR A 53 -5.51 -0.91 -16.15
N GLU A 54 -5.56 -0.89 -17.47
CA GLU A 54 -4.44 -1.20 -18.37
C GLU A 54 -3.27 -0.24 -18.17
N LYS A 55 -3.56 1.02 -17.79
CA LYS A 55 -2.55 2.07 -17.56
C LYS A 55 -2.30 2.39 -16.08
N THR A 56 -3.01 1.76 -15.14
CA THR A 56 -2.83 1.97 -13.70
C THR A 56 -2.00 0.86 -13.05
N ARG A 57 -1.99 -0.36 -13.63
CA ARG A 57 -1.21 -1.52 -13.16
C ARG A 57 -0.02 -1.82 -14.08
N PRO A 58 1.16 -2.22 -13.55
CA PRO A 58 1.50 -2.45 -12.14
C PRO A 58 1.72 -1.14 -11.37
N SER A 59 1.99 -0.04 -12.08
CA SER A 59 2.08 1.31 -11.52
C SER A 59 1.70 2.35 -12.57
N ILE A 60 1.33 3.56 -12.14
CA ILE A 60 1.06 4.68 -13.05
C ILE A 60 2.36 5.12 -13.77
N ARG A 61 3.49 5.12 -13.04
CA ARG A 61 4.80 5.54 -13.58
C ARG A 61 5.33 4.62 -14.67
N SER A 62 5.08 3.31 -14.57
CA SER A 62 5.47 2.36 -15.63
C SER A 62 4.71 2.60 -16.93
N HIS A 63 3.58 3.32 -16.90
CA HIS A 63 2.78 3.72 -18.05
C HIS A 63 2.92 5.21 -18.38
N ALA A 64 4.12 5.76 -18.19
CA ALA A 64 4.45 7.17 -18.48
C ALA A 64 3.49 8.18 -17.82
N ASN A 65 2.93 7.84 -16.65
CA ASN A 65 1.95 8.64 -15.91
C ASN A 65 0.63 8.92 -16.66
N GLN A 66 0.23 8.04 -17.57
CA GLN A 66 -1.00 8.18 -18.34
C GLN A 66 -2.25 7.63 -17.63
N GLY A 67 -2.09 6.84 -16.57
CA GLY A 67 -3.20 6.29 -15.80
C GLY A 67 -3.73 7.29 -14.77
N LYS A 68 -5.05 7.35 -14.61
CA LYS A 68 -5.79 7.93 -13.49
C LYS A 68 -7.28 7.63 -13.67
#